data_AF-A0A5J4Q4V8-F1
#
_entry.id   AF-A0A5J4Q4V8-F1
#
_cell.length_a   1.000
_cell.length_b   1.000
_cell.length_c   1.000
_cell.angle_alpha   90.00
_cell.angle_beta   90.00
_cell.angle_gamma   90.00
#
_symmetry.space_group_name_H-M   'P 1'
#
loop_
_entity.id
_entity.type
_entity.pdbx_description
1 polymer ?
#
loop_
_entity_poly.entity_id
_entity_poly.type
_entity_poly.pdbx_seq_one_letter_code
_entity_poly.pdbx_strand_id
1 'polypeptide(L)'
;MYPFHFENSYNRTDFVQFLEQFLPDDFTPDNSPIRAEDLKFSRNYTSSVTRLGVCKQLDLEAFEIAHTSTRDARVGTSREAFRLMLHNSYHNKALIAFIPEGSTQYRFSLLQIEAEQ
;
A
#
# COMPACT_ATOMS: atom_id res chain seq x y z
N MET A 1 -7.37 23.09 2.99
CA MET A 1 -6.66 21.85 3.30
C MET A 1 -7.44 21.16 4.41
N TYR A 2 -8.09 20.03 4.14
CA TYR A 2 -8.76 19.27 5.19
C TYR A 2 -7.71 18.39 5.88
N PRO A 3 -7.58 18.44 7.22
CA PRO A 3 -6.66 17.55 7.92
C PRO A 3 -7.11 16.11 7.73
N PHE A 4 -6.24 15.27 7.17
CA PHE A 4 -6.45 13.83 7.16
C PHE A 4 -6.07 13.26 8.53
N HIS A 5 -7.03 12.65 9.20
CA HIS A 5 -6.86 12.15 10.57
C HIS A 5 -6.53 10.65 10.56
N PHE A 6 -5.25 10.32 10.77
CA PHE A 6 -4.79 8.94 10.90
C PHE A 6 -5.34 8.21 12.13
N GLU A 7 -5.95 8.94 13.07
CA GLU A 7 -6.59 8.39 14.27
C GLU A 7 -7.94 7.73 13.98
N ASN A 8 -8.55 8.06 12.85
CA ASN A 8 -9.82 7.48 12.42
C ASN A 8 -9.61 6.10 11.79
N SER A 9 -10.67 5.29 11.82
CA SER A 9 -10.70 4.03 11.08
C SER A 9 -10.37 4.24 9.60
N TYR A 10 -9.59 3.32 9.03
CA TYR A 10 -9.22 3.39 7.62
C TYR A 10 -10.45 3.49 6.70
N ASN A 11 -10.48 4.50 5.85
CA ASN A 11 -11.45 4.66 4.77
C ASN A 11 -10.69 4.88 3.46
N ARG A 12 -10.91 3.98 2.49
CA ARG A 12 -10.22 4.04 1.19
C ARG A 12 -10.47 5.36 0.47
N THR A 13 -11.70 5.86 0.47
CA THR A 13 -12.07 7.11 -0.23
C THR A 13 -11.31 8.30 0.37
N ASP A 14 -11.35 8.44 1.70
CA ASP A 14 -10.66 9.53 2.39
C ASP A 14 -9.15 9.43 2.22
N PHE A 15 -8.62 8.21 2.21
CA PHE A 15 -7.20 7.95 2.04
C PHE A 15 -6.71 8.24 0.62
N VAL A 16 -7.48 7.88 -0.42
CA VAL A 16 -7.17 8.23 -1.82
C VAL A 16 -7.22 9.75 -2.00
N GLN A 17 -8.21 10.44 -1.43
CA GLN A 17 -8.27 11.90 -1.45
C GLN A 17 -7.07 12.53 -0.73
N PHE A 18 -6.60 11.93 0.36
CA PHE A 18 -5.34 12.33 1.00
C PHE A 18 -4.14 12.13 0.05
N LEU A 19 -4.06 11.01 -0.67
CA LEU A 19 -2.99 10.76 -1.63
C LEU A 19 -3.00 11.78 -2.78
N GLU A 20 -4.16 12.15 -3.31
CA GLU A 20 -4.30 13.20 -4.33
C GLU A 20 -3.81 14.57 -3.83
N GLN A 21 -3.93 14.85 -2.53
CA GLN A 21 -3.46 16.09 -1.92
C GLN A 21 -1.99 16.04 -1.46
N PHE A 22 -1.50 14.86 -1.13
CA PHE A 22 -0.16 14.62 -0.61
C PHE A 22 0.87 14.43 -1.73
N LEU A 23 0.46 13.81 -2.84
CA LEU A 23 1.27 13.59 -4.03
C LEU A 23 1.14 14.75 -5.02
N PRO A 24 2.04 14.86 -6.00
CA PRO A 24 1.91 15.84 -7.08
C PRO A 24 0.66 15.60 -7.93
N ASP A 25 0.27 16.63 -8.70
CA ASP A 25 -0.96 16.65 -9.51
C ASP A 25 -1.04 15.56 -10.61
N ASP A 26 0.04 14.79 -10.82
CA ASP A 26 0.10 13.70 -11.79
C ASP A 26 -0.32 12.34 -11.22
N PHE A 27 -0.65 12.28 -9.92
CA PHE A 27 -1.19 11.07 -9.30
C PHE A 27 -2.53 10.69 -9.95
N THR A 28 -2.58 9.48 -10.48
CA THR A 28 -3.80 8.91 -11.05
C THR A 28 -4.36 7.88 -10.07
N PRO A 29 -5.49 8.15 -9.41
CA PRO A 29 -6.12 7.18 -8.52
C PRO A 29 -6.59 5.95 -9.31
N ASP A 30 -6.51 4.79 -8.65
CA ASP A 30 -6.92 3.49 -9.15
C ASP A 30 -7.64 2.74 -8.01
N ASN A 31 -8.38 1.69 -8.35
CA ASN A 31 -9.04 0.83 -7.37
C ASN A 31 -9.04 -0.62 -7.86
N SER A 32 -7.94 -1.00 -8.51
CA SER A 32 -7.78 -2.32 -9.13
C SER A 32 -7.33 -3.33 -8.07
N PRO A 33 -8.18 -4.30 -7.67
CA PRO A 33 -7.76 -5.35 -6.77
C PRO A 33 -6.75 -6.26 -7.46
N ILE A 34 -5.61 -6.52 -6.81
CA ILE A 34 -4.63 -7.49 -7.30
C ILE A 34 -5.13 -8.86 -6.91
N ARG A 35 -5.40 -9.71 -7.91
CA ARG A 35 -5.94 -11.03 -7.64
C ARG A 35 -4.92 -11.85 -6.88
N ALA A 36 -5.47 -12.69 -6.02
CA ALA A 36 -4.80 -13.77 -5.34
C ALA A 36 -3.73 -14.52 -6.19
N GLU A 37 -4.08 -14.86 -7.42
CA GLU A 37 -3.26 -15.59 -8.38
C GLU A 37 -2.05 -14.80 -8.90
N ASP A 38 -2.15 -13.47 -8.94
CA ASP A 38 -1.09 -12.56 -9.40
C ASP A 38 -0.04 -12.28 -8.30
N LEU A 39 -0.41 -12.55 -7.04
CA LEU A 39 0.49 -12.46 -5.90
C LEU A 39 1.38 -13.71 -5.86
N LYS A 40 2.53 -13.65 -6.52
CA LYS A 40 3.52 -14.75 -6.59
C LYS A 40 4.20 -15.09 -5.24
N PHE A 41 3.71 -14.57 -4.12
CA PHE A 41 4.28 -14.77 -2.79
C PHE A 41 3.28 -15.38 -1.81
N SER A 42 3.84 -16.06 -0.79
CA SER A 42 3.07 -16.78 0.23
C SER A 42 2.29 -15.80 1.13
N ARG A 43 0.94 -15.84 1.03
CA ARG A 43 -0.04 -15.05 1.79
C ARG A 43 -0.21 -15.53 3.24
N ASN A 44 0.87 -15.68 3.98
CA ASN A 44 0.77 -16.12 5.38
C ASN A 44 0.08 -15.07 6.25
N TYR A 45 0.16 -13.80 5.87
CA TYR A 45 -0.39 -12.70 6.65
C TYR A 45 -1.26 -11.74 5.83
N THR A 46 -1.16 -11.75 4.50
CA THR A 46 -1.89 -10.85 3.59
C THR A 46 -3.23 -11.44 3.14
N SER A 47 -4.33 -10.76 3.45
CA SER A 47 -5.68 -11.15 3.03
C SER A 47 -6.00 -10.68 1.61
N SER A 48 -5.78 -9.38 1.34
CA SER A 48 -6.07 -8.77 0.05
C SER A 48 -5.12 -7.64 -0.25
N VAL A 49 -4.88 -7.39 -1.53
CA VAL A 49 -4.12 -6.23 -2.00
C VAL A 49 -4.94 -5.48 -3.05
N THR A 50 -5.00 -4.16 -2.91
CA THR A 50 -5.63 -3.26 -3.87
C THR A 50 -4.63 -2.22 -4.31
N ARG A 51 -4.54 -1.94 -5.62
CA ARG A 51 -3.80 -0.79 -6.13
C ARG A 51 -4.68 0.45 -6.03
N LEU A 52 -4.16 1.47 -5.34
CA LEU A 52 -4.84 2.73 -5.06
C LEU A 52 -4.51 3.83 -6.07
N GLY A 53 -3.43 3.67 -6.84
CA GLY A 53 -3.04 4.61 -7.88
C GLY A 53 -1.55 4.60 -8.18
N VAL A 54 -1.14 5.49 -9.08
CA VAL A 54 0.25 5.66 -9.51
C VAL A 54 0.58 7.14 -9.71
N CYS A 55 1.76 7.55 -9.27
CA CYS A 55 2.37 8.85 -9.53
C CYS A 55 3.60 8.63 -10.42
N LYS A 56 3.55 9.18 -11.64
CA LYS A 56 4.60 8.99 -12.65
C LYS A 56 5.83 9.85 -12.36
N GLN A 57 5.62 11.06 -11.86
CA GLN A 57 6.66 12.03 -11.55
C GLN A 57 7.60 11.55 -10.46
N LEU A 58 7.07 10.81 -9.47
CA LEU A 58 7.86 10.22 -8.39
C LEU A 58 8.26 8.77 -8.64
N ASP A 59 7.85 8.20 -9.78
CA ASP A 59 8.03 6.77 -10.10
C ASP A 59 7.54 5.91 -8.92
N LEU A 60 6.27 6.13 -8.52
CA LEU A 60 5.73 5.62 -7.27
C LEU A 60 4.32 5.05 -7.44
N GLU A 61 4.06 3.90 -6.81
CA GLU A 61 2.72 3.31 -6.75
C GLU A 61 2.14 3.31 -5.35
N ALA A 62 0.82 3.47 -5.25
CA ALA A 62 0.10 3.38 -3.99
C ALA A 62 -0.66 2.05 -3.91
N PHE A 63 -0.48 1.34 -2.80
CA PHE A 63 -1.15 0.07 -2.51
C PHE A 63 -1.83 0.08 -1.15
N GLU A 64 -2.89 -0.71 -1.07
CA GLU A 64 -3.63 -1.05 0.12
C GLU A 64 -3.45 -2.54 0.39
N ILE A 65 -3.02 -2.90 1.60
CA ILE A 65 -2.81 -4.29 2.00
C ILE A 65 -3.62 -4.56 3.27
N ALA A 66 -4.68 -5.35 3.14
CA ALA A 66 -5.40 -5.90 4.27
C ALA A 66 -4.67 -7.14 4.79
N HIS A 67 -4.46 -7.24 6.10
CA HIS A 67 -3.72 -8.33 6.72
C HIS A 67 -4.36 -8.75 8.05
N THR A 68 -4.31 -10.04 8.39
CA THR A 68 -4.89 -10.57 9.64
C THR A 68 -3.95 -10.52 10.84
N SER A 69 -2.73 -10.03 10.68
CA SER A 69 -1.74 -10.08 11.76
C SER A 69 -1.98 -9.03 12.83
N THR A 70 -2.15 -9.48 14.07
CA THR A 70 -2.45 -8.64 15.23
C THR A 70 -1.23 -8.30 16.09
N ARG A 71 -0.06 -8.94 15.91
CA ARG A 71 1.07 -8.72 16.82
C ARG A 71 2.49 -9.01 16.30
N ASP A 72 2.69 -10.07 15.52
CA ASP A 72 4.05 -10.61 15.22
C ASP A 72 4.41 -10.75 13.72
N ALA A 73 3.63 -10.16 12.80
CA ALA A 73 3.98 -10.22 11.36
C ALA A 73 4.53 -8.92 10.77
N ARG A 74 4.99 -7.95 11.58
CA ARG A 74 5.55 -6.69 11.05
C ARG A 74 6.67 -6.94 10.03
N VAL A 75 7.50 -7.94 10.28
CA VAL A 75 8.55 -8.37 9.35
C VAL A 75 7.95 -9.11 8.16
N GLY A 76 6.99 -10.02 8.40
CA GLY A 76 6.31 -10.83 7.38
C GLY A 76 5.56 -9.99 6.34
N THR A 77 4.65 -9.13 6.79
CA THR A 77 3.83 -8.25 5.94
C THR A 77 4.69 -7.25 5.17
N SER A 78 5.77 -6.74 5.78
CA SER A 78 6.71 -5.87 5.06
C SER A 78 7.49 -6.66 4.00
N ARG A 79 7.94 -7.89 4.29
CA ARG A 79 8.58 -8.78 3.29
C ARG A 79 7.66 -9.14 2.14
N GLU A 80 6.38 -9.40 2.43
CA GLU A 80 5.35 -9.65 1.41
C GLU A 80 5.11 -8.42 0.54
N ALA A 81 5.03 -7.24 1.15
CA ALA A 81 4.89 -5.98 0.44
C ALA A 81 6.11 -5.65 -0.43
N PHE A 82 7.33 -5.90 0.04
CA PHE A 82 8.54 -5.78 -0.79
C PHE A 82 8.52 -6.74 -1.98
N ARG A 83 8.07 -7.99 -1.80
CA ARG A 83 7.92 -8.95 -2.90
C ARG A 83 6.85 -8.53 -3.89
N LEU A 84 5.75 -7.95 -3.41
CA LEU A 84 4.72 -7.37 -4.26
C LEU A 84 5.32 -6.27 -5.14
N MET A 85 6.11 -5.38 -4.54
CA MET A 85 6.80 -4.33 -5.29
C MET A 85 7.77 -4.92 -6.34
N LEU A 86 8.58 -5.92 -5.96
CA LEU A 86 9.53 -6.57 -6.88
C LEU A 86 8.89 -7.31 -8.05
N HIS A 87 7.67 -7.83 -7.89
CA HIS A 87 7.03 -8.70 -8.90
C HIS A 87 5.88 -8.05 -9.66
N ASN A 88 5.22 -7.06 -9.06
CA ASN A 88 4.00 -6.46 -9.59
C ASN A 88 4.08 -4.94 -9.73
N SER A 89 5.16 -4.31 -9.25
CA SER A 89 5.43 -2.90 -9.50
C SER A 89 6.55 -2.75 -10.51
N TYR A 90 6.37 -1.82 -11.46
CA TYR A 90 7.43 -1.37 -12.36
C TYR A 90 8.31 -0.28 -11.73
N HIS A 91 7.98 0.09 -10.49
CA HIS A 91 8.49 1.28 -9.81
C HIS A 91 9.29 0.88 -8.56
N ASN A 92 10.40 1.58 -8.31
CA ASN A 92 11.29 1.31 -7.18
C ASN A 92 10.77 1.89 -5.85
N LYS A 93 9.64 2.60 -5.88
CA LYS A 93 8.99 3.19 -4.71
C LYS A 93 7.52 2.81 -4.67
N ALA A 94 7.03 2.49 -3.47
CA ALA A 94 5.60 2.34 -3.24
C ALA A 94 5.17 2.87 -1.88
N LEU A 95 4.01 3.52 -1.87
CA LEU A 95 3.30 3.90 -0.66
C LEU A 95 2.28 2.81 -0.33
N ILE A 96 2.34 2.29 0.89
CA ILE A 96 1.53 1.14 1.29
C ILE A 96 0.76 1.45 2.57
N ALA A 97 -0.55 1.32 2.50
CA ALA A 97 -1.44 1.31 3.65
C ALA A 97 -1.64 -0.12 4.14
N PHE A 98 -1.09 -0.45 5.30
CA PHE A 98 -1.28 -1.73 5.96
C PHE A 98 -2.47 -1.65 6.91
N ILE A 99 -3.55 -2.35 6.56
CA ILE A 99 -4.80 -2.34 7.30
C ILE A 99 -4.94 -3.69 8.03
N PRO A 100 -4.86 -3.71 9.36
CA PRO A 100 -5.11 -4.94 10.11
C PRO A 100 -6.61 -5.26 10.14
N GLU A 101 -6.97 -6.51 9.88
CA GLU A 101 -8.33 -7.00 10.11
C GLU A 101 -8.63 -6.99 11.61
N GLY A 102 -9.66 -6.25 12.01
CA GLY A 102 -10.10 -6.16 13.41
C GLY A 102 -9.42 -5.07 14.24
N SER A 103 -8.61 -4.19 13.63
CA SER A 103 -8.08 -2.98 14.30
C SER A 103 -8.34 -1.74 13.45
N THR A 104 -8.64 -0.63 14.11
CA THR A 104 -8.83 0.68 13.46
C THR A 104 -7.51 1.38 13.16
N GLN A 105 -6.43 0.97 13.83
CA GLN A 105 -5.09 1.52 13.67
C GLN A 105 -4.42 0.87 12.46
N TYR A 106 -4.33 1.61 11.35
CA TYR A 106 -3.59 1.20 10.16
C TYR A 106 -2.22 1.88 10.12
N ARG A 107 -1.29 1.30 9.36
CA ARG A 107 0.06 1.83 9.20
C ARG A 107 0.26 2.28 7.77
N PHE A 108 0.61 3.53 7.58
CA PHE A 108 1.09 4.04 6.31
C PHE A 108 2.62 3.94 6.24
N SER A 109 3.16 3.46 5.12
CA SER A 109 4.61 3.27 4.97
C SER A 109 5.06 3.52 3.54
N LEU A 110 6.24 4.13 3.41
CA LEU A 110 6.98 4.19 2.15
C LEU A 110 7.92 2.99 2.08
N LEU A 111 7.79 2.17 1.04
CA LEU A 111 8.79 1.20 0.64
C LEU A 111 9.59 1.77 -0.52
N GLN A 112 10.91 1.63 -0.42
CA GLN A 112 11.84 1.98 -1.49
C GLN A 112 12.83 0.83 -1.62
N ILE A 113 13.04 0.39 -2.85
CA ILE A 113 14.08 -0.58 -3.20
C ILE A 113 15.15 0.20 -3.96
N GLU A 114 16.31 0.34 -3.34
CA GLU A 114 17.51 0.79 -4.02
C GLU A 114 18.21 -0.44 -4.58
N ALA A 115 17.83 -0.83 -5.79
CA ALA A 115 18.69 -1.70 -6.57
C ALA A 115 19.74 -0.79 -7.21
N GLU A 116 20.97 -0.82 -6.70
CA GLU A 116 22.13 -0.36 -7.47
C GLU A 116 22.16 -1.19 -8.76
N GLN A 117 21.87 -0.57 -9.90
CA GLN A 117 22.08 -1.16 -11.23
C GLN A 117 23.57 -1.19 -11.53
#